data_AF-A0A6A7YNU7-F1
#
_entry.id   AF-A0A6A7YNU7-F1
#
_cell.length_a   1.000
_cell.length_b   1.000
_cell.length_c   1.000
_cell.angle_alpha   90.00
_cell.angle_beta   90.00
_cell.angle_gamma   90.00
#
_symmetry.space_group_name_H-M   'P 1'
#
loop_
_entity.id
_entity.type
_entity.pdbx_description
1 polymer ?
#
loop_
_entity_poly.entity_id
_entity_poly.type
_entity_poly.pdbx_seq_one_letter_code
_entity_poly.pdbx_strand_id
1 'polypeptide(L)'
;VYDFSPGRSGEYARNFLGDWKGKLVCDDYGGYKASFALGVTEIGCMTHARRKFYDLHVTKKSVLAEQALRYIAALYEIEREVRDLEPDVRRRIRQEKAAPLMDAFHA
;
A
#
# COMPACT_ATOMS: atom_id res chain seq x y z
N VAL A 1 8.51 1.96 17.92
CA VAL A 1 9.15 0.79 18.57
C VAL A 1 9.74 -0.06 17.46
N TYR A 2 10.96 -0.55 17.65
CA TYR A 2 11.63 -1.48 16.73
C TYR A 2 11.91 -2.77 17.49
N ASP A 3 11.61 -3.91 16.88
CA ASP A 3 11.86 -5.23 17.44
C ASP A 3 12.52 -6.12 16.39
N PHE A 4 13.66 -6.69 16.72
CA PHE A 4 14.43 -7.53 15.82
C PHE A 4 14.06 -8.99 16.05
N SER A 5 13.83 -9.72 14.96
CA SER A 5 13.58 -11.16 14.99
C SER A 5 14.58 -11.88 14.09
N PRO A 6 15.10 -13.06 14.49
CA PRO A 6 16.11 -13.80 13.73
C PRO A 6 15.55 -14.46 12.46
N GLY A 7 14.23 -14.38 12.24
CA GLY A 7 13.56 -14.94 11.08
C GLY A 7 12.41 -14.07 10.60
N ARG A 8 11.76 -14.55 9.53
CA ARG A 8 10.65 -13.86 8.86
C ARG A 8 9.32 -14.60 8.96
N SER A 9 9.21 -15.62 9.81
CA SER A 9 7.92 -16.33 9.97
C SER A 9 6.84 -15.35 10.44
N GLY A 10 5.59 -15.64 10.09
CA GLY A 10 4.46 -14.80 10.52
C GLY A 10 4.26 -14.75 12.04
N GLU A 11 4.85 -15.70 12.78
CA GLU A 11 4.81 -15.71 14.25
C GLU A 11 5.48 -14.49 14.84
N TYR A 12 6.64 -14.08 14.33
CA TYR A 12 7.33 -12.88 14.81
C TYR A 12 6.47 -11.63 14.67
N ALA A 13 5.80 -11.47 13.52
CA ALA A 13 4.88 -10.35 13.30
C ALA A 13 3.67 -10.40 14.26
N ARG A 14 3.12 -11.58 14.54
CA ARG A 14 2.00 -11.74 15.50
C ARG A 14 2.44 -11.46 16.93
N ASN A 15 3.60 -11.94 17.36
CA ASN A 15 4.12 -11.70 18.70
C ASN A 15 4.41 -10.21 18.92
N PHE A 16 4.94 -9.52 17.92
CA PHE A 16 5.17 -8.07 17.98
C PHE A 16 3.85 -7.28 18.05
N LEU A 17 2.85 -7.64 17.24
CA LEU A 17 1.56 -6.93 17.21
C LEU A 17 0.65 -7.28 18.40
N GLY A 18 0.81 -8.47 19.00
CA GLY A 18 -0.03 -8.98 20.07
C GLY A 18 -1.52 -8.92 19.71
N ASP A 19 -2.31 -8.30 20.58
CA ASP A 19 -3.76 -8.15 20.40
C ASP A 19 -4.17 -6.94 19.54
N TRP A 20 -3.23 -6.20 18.96
CA TRP A 20 -3.55 -5.03 18.14
C TRP A 20 -4.32 -5.39 16.86
N LYS A 21 -5.36 -4.61 16.53
CA LYS A 21 -6.30 -4.84 15.41
C LYS A 21 -6.47 -3.63 14.47
N GLY A 22 -5.43 -2.80 14.33
CA GLY A 22 -5.50 -1.62 13.48
C GLY A 22 -5.24 -1.90 12.00
N LYS A 23 -4.79 -0.86 11.27
CA LYS A 23 -4.51 -0.91 9.83
C LYS A 23 -3.02 -1.11 9.59
N LEU A 24 -2.64 -2.24 9.00
CA LEU A 24 -1.25 -2.57 8.69
C LEU A 24 -0.97 -2.31 7.21
N VAL A 25 -0.09 -1.35 6.93
CA VAL A 25 0.46 -1.17 5.58
C VAL A 25 1.58 -2.18 5.37
N CYS A 26 1.42 -3.09 4.42
CA CYS A 26 2.38 -4.16 4.15
C CYS A 26 2.63 -4.39 2.66
N ASP A 27 3.69 -5.12 2.36
CA ASP A 27 4.11 -5.54 1.03
C ASP A 27 3.39 -6.81 0.53
N ASP A 28 2.29 -7.20 1.19
CA ASP A 28 1.54 -8.44 0.95
C ASP A 28 2.36 -9.72 1.24
N TYR A 29 3.41 -9.63 2.07
CA TYR A 29 4.14 -10.83 2.48
C TYR A 29 3.24 -11.82 3.25
N GLY A 30 3.27 -13.08 2.83
CA GLY A 30 2.43 -14.16 3.38
C GLY A 30 2.50 -14.34 4.90
N GLY A 31 3.58 -13.91 5.56
CA GLY A 31 3.70 -13.94 7.02
C GLY A 31 2.62 -13.15 7.75
N TYR A 32 2.03 -12.12 7.12
CA TYR A 32 0.99 -11.29 7.74
C TYR A 32 -0.41 -11.87 7.63
N LYS A 33 -0.65 -12.87 6.77
CA LYS A 33 -2.01 -13.35 6.45
C LYS A 33 -2.77 -13.88 7.66
N ALA A 34 -2.08 -14.56 8.58
CA ALA A 34 -2.67 -14.99 9.85
C ALA A 34 -3.11 -13.81 10.73
N SER A 35 -2.37 -12.70 10.73
CA SER A 35 -2.75 -11.49 11.49
C SER A 35 -4.04 -10.87 10.96
N PHE A 36 -4.27 -10.94 9.64
CA PHE A 36 -5.51 -10.43 9.02
C PHE A 36 -6.72 -11.27 9.40
N ALA A 37 -6.58 -12.60 9.39
CA ALA A 37 -7.61 -13.51 9.88
C ALA A 37 -7.94 -13.27 11.37
N LEU A 38 -6.99 -12.74 12.14
CA LEU A 38 -7.16 -12.38 13.54
C LEU A 38 -7.66 -10.94 13.75
N GLY A 39 -8.01 -10.19 12.70
CA GLY A 39 -8.68 -8.89 12.79
C GLY A 39 -7.82 -7.66 12.49
N VAL A 40 -6.55 -7.83 12.08
CA VAL A 40 -5.78 -6.71 11.51
C VAL A 40 -6.34 -6.35 10.13
N THR A 41 -6.55 -5.06 9.86
CA THR A 41 -6.95 -4.60 8.52
C THR A 41 -5.73 -4.50 7.61
N GLU A 42 -5.73 -5.26 6.52
CA GLU A 42 -4.67 -5.21 5.50
C GLU A 42 -4.77 -3.93 4.65
N ILE A 43 -3.66 -3.23 4.48
CA ILE A 43 -3.51 -2.11 3.54
C ILE A 43 -2.31 -2.39 2.63
N GLY A 44 -2.55 -2.53 1.33
CA GLY A 44 -1.49 -2.78 0.36
C GLY A 44 -0.53 -1.59 0.19
N CYS A 45 0.77 -1.84 0.21
CA CYS A 45 1.79 -0.82 -0.02
C CYS A 45 1.92 -0.48 -1.52
N MET A 46 1.53 0.74 -1.91
CA MET A 46 1.62 1.21 -3.31
C MET A 46 3.04 1.22 -3.87
N THR A 47 4.06 1.47 -3.04
CA THR A 47 5.47 1.41 -3.47
C THR A 47 5.86 -0.01 -3.91
N HIS A 48 5.41 -1.03 -3.18
CA HIS A 48 5.67 -2.43 -3.53
C HIS A 48 4.85 -2.85 -4.76
N ALA A 49 3.57 -2.46 -4.84
CA ALA A 49 2.75 -2.72 -6.02
C ALA A 49 3.35 -2.10 -7.29
N ARG A 50 3.78 -0.84 -7.23
CA ARG A 50 4.43 -0.13 -8.34
C ARG A 50 5.65 -0.88 -8.87
N ARG A 51 6.49 -1.45 -8.00
CA ARG A 51 7.69 -2.20 -8.41
C ARG A 51 7.31 -3.38 -9.33
N LYS A 52 6.25 -4.12 -8.99
CA LYS A 52 5.79 -5.26 -9.80
C LYS A 52 5.28 -4.83 -11.18
N PHE A 53 4.53 -3.74 -11.27
CA PHE A 53 4.11 -3.20 -12.57
C PHE A 53 5.30 -2.68 -13.39
N TYR A 54 6.25 -2.02 -12.74
CA TYR A 54 7.48 -1.58 -13.40
C TYR A 54 8.25 -2.75 -14.00
N ASP A 55 8.48 -3.81 -13.22
CA ASP A 55 9.18 -5.01 -13.69
C ASP A 55 8.47 -5.63 -14.91
N LEU A 56 7.13 -5.73 -14.87
CA LEU A 56 6.33 -6.23 -16.00
C LEU A 56 6.40 -5.31 -17.23
N HIS A 57 6.40 -4.00 -17.03
CA HIS A 57 6.49 -3.04 -18.13
C HIS A 57 7.86 -3.13 -18.81
N VAL A 58 8.96 -3.12 -18.06
CA VAL A 58 10.31 -3.13 -18.65
C VAL A 58 10.68 -4.48 -19.25
N THR A 59 10.22 -5.60 -18.67
CA THR A 59 10.59 -6.95 -19.14
C THR A 59 9.65 -7.49 -20.22
N LYS A 60 8.34 -7.19 -20.13
CA LYS A 60 7.32 -7.76 -21.03
C LYS A 60 6.66 -6.73 -21.94
N LYS A 61 7.05 -5.46 -21.86
CA LYS A 61 6.42 -4.33 -22.59
C LYS A 61 4.90 -4.32 -22.42
N SER A 62 4.44 -4.67 -21.22
CA SER A 62 3.02 -4.75 -20.92
C SER A 62 2.40 -3.35 -20.93
N VAL A 63 1.44 -3.14 -21.83
CA VAL A 63 0.66 -1.89 -21.93
C VAL A 63 -0.21 -1.70 -20.69
N LEU A 64 -0.78 -2.79 -20.15
CA LEU A 64 -1.56 -2.74 -18.90
C LEU A 64 -0.69 -2.32 -17.72
N ALA A 65 0.54 -2.84 -17.63
CA ALA A 65 1.47 -2.43 -16.58
C ALA A 65 1.88 -0.96 -16.72
N GLU A 66 2.04 -0.45 -17.95
CA GLU A 66 2.27 0.97 -18.20
C GLU A 66 1.09 1.83 -17.71
N GLN A 67 -0.14 1.43 -18.04
CA GLN A 67 -1.35 2.11 -17.59
C GLN A 67 -1.44 2.15 -16.06
N ALA A 68 -1.17 1.02 -15.40
CA ALA A 68 -1.07 0.94 -13.95
C ALA A 68 -0.04 1.95 -13.37
N LEU A 69 1.14 2.03 -13.98
CA LEU A 69 2.17 2.99 -13.55
C LEU A 69 1.72 4.46 -13.70
N ARG A 70 0.91 4.78 -14.72
CA ARG A 70 0.34 6.13 -14.90
C ARG A 70 -0.64 6.48 -13.79
N TYR A 71 -1.52 5.56 -13.40
CA TYR A 71 -2.42 5.76 -12.27
C TYR A 71 -1.64 5.97 -10.95
N ILE A 72 -0.62 5.16 -10.70
CA ILE A 72 0.22 5.31 -9.50
C ILE A 72 1.00 6.63 -9.52
N ALA A 73 1.48 7.08 -10.68
CA ALA A 73 2.14 8.36 -10.82
C ALA A 73 1.19 9.53 -10.50
N ALA A 74 -0.05 9.49 -11.00
CA ALA A 74 -1.08 10.47 -10.69
C ALA A 74 -1.40 10.50 -9.19
N LEU A 75 -1.46 9.34 -8.53
CA LEU A 75 -1.61 9.27 -7.07
C LEU A 75 -0.46 9.98 -6.34
N TYR A 76 0.78 9.81 -6.81
CA TYR A 76 1.95 10.49 -6.23
C TYR A 76 1.96 12.00 -6.48
N GLU A 77 1.41 12.49 -7.60
CA GLU A 77 1.20 13.92 -7.79
C GLU A 77 0.22 14.49 -6.75
N ILE A 78 -0.91 13.82 -6.52
CA ILE A 78 -1.85 14.23 -5.47
C ILE A 78 -1.15 14.29 -4.11
N GLU A 79 -0.36 13.27 -3.77
CA GLU A 79 0.38 13.24 -2.50
C GLU A 79 1.47 14.32 -2.39
N ARG A 80 2.04 14.77 -3.53
CA ARG A 80 2.94 15.94 -3.55
C ARG A 80 2.18 17.23 -3.30
N GLU A 81 1.04 17.43 -3.95
CA GLU A 81 0.20 18.64 -3.79
C GLU A 81 -0.24 18.84 -2.34
N VAL A 82 -0.59 17.75 -1.64
CA VAL A 82 -1.16 17.83 -0.30
C VAL A 82 -0.14 17.73 0.82
N ARG A 83 1.15 17.54 0.52
CA ARG A 83 2.20 17.18 1.51
C ARG A 83 2.21 18.09 2.75
N ASP A 84 2.17 19.40 2.51
CA ASP A 84 2.36 20.44 3.53
C ASP A 84 1.05 21.08 3.98
N LEU A 85 -0.10 20.49 3.62
CA LEU A 85 -1.42 20.95 4.02
C LEU A 85 -1.85 20.34 5.36
N GLU A 86 -2.80 21.01 6.02
CA GLU A 86 -3.40 20.51 7.26
C GLU A 86 -4.07 19.13 7.07
N PRO A 87 -4.06 18.25 8.10
CA PRO A 87 -4.54 16.88 7.99
C PRO A 87 -5.95 16.73 7.41
N ASP A 88 -6.88 17.62 7.81
CA ASP A 88 -8.26 17.58 7.31
C ASP A 88 -8.38 18.00 5.85
N VAL A 89 -7.57 18.98 5.43
CA VAL A 89 -7.49 19.41 4.03
C VAL A 89 -6.89 18.30 3.17
N ARG A 90 -5.81 17.65 3.65
CA ARG A 90 -5.21 16.48 3.00
C ARG A 90 -6.23 15.36 2.82
N ARG A 91 -6.98 15.06 3.87
CA ARG A 91 -8.01 14.02 3.85
C ARG A 91 -9.09 14.35 2.83
N ARG A 92 -9.61 15.59 2.82
CA ARG A 92 -10.63 16.03 1.86
C ARG A 92 -10.14 15.87 0.42
N ILE A 93 -8.96 16.39 0.08
CA ILE A 93 -8.41 16.30 -1.27
C ILE A 93 -8.17 14.84 -1.69
N ARG A 94 -7.71 13.96 -0.78
CA ARG A 94 -7.59 12.53 -1.07
C ARG A 94 -8.94 11.89 -1.39
N GLN A 95 -10.01 12.24 -0.67
CA GLN A 95 -11.35 11.73 -0.99
C GLN A 95 -11.86 12.25 -2.34
N GLU A 96 -11.61 13.51 -2.66
CA GLU A 96 -12.08 14.12 -3.91
C GLU A 96 -11.29 13.67 -5.14
N LYS A 97 -9.97 13.50 -5.02
CA LYS A 97 -9.08 13.23 -6.16
C LYS A 97 -8.53 11.79 -6.16
N ALA A 98 -8.02 11.32 -5.03
CA ALA A 98 -7.31 10.03 -4.98
C ALA A 98 -8.27 8.84 -4.96
N ALA A 99 -9.41 8.94 -4.26
CA ALA A 99 -10.40 7.86 -4.20
C ALA A 99 -10.94 7.47 -5.60
N PRO A 100 -11.48 8.39 -6.43
CA PRO A 100 -11.96 8.02 -7.77
C PRO A 100 -10.85 7.53 -8.69
N LEU A 101 -9.61 8.04 -8.51
CA LEU A 101 -8.44 7.55 -9.25
C LEU A 101 -8.14 6.08 -8.89
N MET A 102 -8.24 5.71 -7.61
CA MET A 102 -8.02 4.34 -7.15
C MET A 102 -9.17 3.41 -7.56
N ASP A 103 -10.40 3.90 -7.59
CA ASP A 103 -11.55 3.14 -8.11
C ASP A 103 -11.34 2.83 -9.62
N ALA A 104 -10.91 3.83 -10.40
CA ALA A 104 -10.59 3.66 -11.81
C ALA A 104 -9.35 2.77 -12.07
N PHE A 105 -8.41 2.72 -11.12
CA PHE A 105 -7.28 1.81 -11.17
C PHE A 105 -7.68 0.36 -10.91
N HIS A 106 -8.72 0.13 -10.10
CA HIS A 106 -9.19 -1.20 -9.73
C HIS A 106 -10.18 -1.81 -10.74
N ALA A 107 -10.94 -0.97 -11.45
CA ALA A 107 -11.93 -1.37 -12.45
C ALA A 107 -11.31 -2.08 -13.67
#